data_AF-A0A1I4UJW8-F1
#
_entry.id   AF-A0A1I4UJW8-F1
#
_cell.length_a   1.000
_cell.length_b   1.000
_cell.length_c   1.000
_cell.angle_alpha   90.00
_cell.angle_beta   90.00
_cell.angle_gamma   90.00
#
_symmetry.space_group_name_H-M   'P 1'
#
loop_
_entity.id
_entity.type
_entity.pdbx_description
1 polymer ?
#
loop_
_entity_poly.entity_id
_entity_poly.type
_entity_poly.pdbx_seq_one_letter_code
_entity_poly.pdbx_strand_id
1 'polypeptide(L)' 'MIDSREEYLTLVIVDQIEASSKAIRDLGGFELSKQVSEFARDVRHKVGHGQSLFEDNAE' A
#
# COMPACT_ATOMS: atom_id res chain seq x y z
N MET A 1 15.77 4.97 -9.73
CA MET A 1 15.94 3.79 -8.84
C MET A 1 15.66 4.26 -7.43
N ILE A 2 14.66 3.69 -6.79
CA ILE A 2 14.37 3.90 -5.36
C ILE A 2 15.55 3.31 -4.56
N ASP A 3 16.01 3.99 -3.50
CA ASP A 3 17.02 3.43 -2.60
C ASP A 3 16.43 2.19 -1.90
N SER A 4 17.20 1.11 -1.79
CA SER A 4 16.85 -0.10 -1.03
C SER A 4 16.23 0.16 0.36
N ARG A 5 16.62 1.25 1.04
CA ARG A 5 16.04 1.65 2.33
C ARG A 5 14.65 2.25 2.20
N GLU A 6 14.42 3.04 1.15
CA GLU A 6 13.12 3.65 0.86
C GLU A 6 12.12 2.59 0.39
N GLU A 7 12.57 1.62 -0.41
CA GLU A 7 11.78 0.44 -0.78
C GLU A 7 11.35 -0.34 0.48
N TYR A 8 12.30 -0.66 1.36
CA TYR A 8 12.01 -1.35 2.62
C TYR A 8 11.01 -0.59 3.50
N LEU A 9 11.23 0.70 3.74
CA LEU A 9 10.34 1.53 4.56
C LEU A 9 8.93 1.61 3.96
N THR A 10 8.84 1.72 2.64
CA THR A 10 7.56 1.76 1.94
C THR A 10 6.81 0.45 2.10
N LEU A 11 7.49 -0.70 1.92
CA LEU A 11 6.87 -2.02 2.11
C LEU A 11 6.39 -2.24 3.55
N VAL A 12 7.15 -1.79 4.56
CA VAL A 12 6.72 -1.86 5.97
C VAL A 12 5.47 -1.02 6.23
N ILE A 13 5.38 0.18 5.67
CA ILE A 13 4.19 1.03 5.82
C ILE A 13 2.97 0.35 5.17
N VAL A 14 3.15 -0.24 3.99
CA VAL A 14 2.10 -0.98 3.28
C VAL A 14 1.60 -2.17 4.10
N ASP A 15 2.50 -2.91 4.75
CA ASP A 15 2.12 -4.00 5.67
C ASP A 15 1.23 -3.50 6.83
N GLN A 16 1.52 -2.32 7.37
CA GLN A 16 0.71 -1.73 8.46
C GLN A 16 -0.67 -1.27 7.97
N ILE A 17 -0.76 -0.75 6.75
CA ILE A 17 -2.03 -0.38 6.11
C ILE A 17 -2.89 -1.64 5.87
N GLU A 18 -2.29 -2.72 5.39
CA GLU A 18 -2.96 -4.01 5.20
C GLU A 18 -3.45 -4.59 6.55
N ALA A 19 -2.63 -4.53 7.60
CA ALA A 19 -3.05 -4.95 8.95
C ALA A 19 -4.24 -4.11 9.46
N SER A 20 -4.27 -2.81 9.15
CA SER A 20 -5.36 -1.90 9.53
C SER A 20 -6.66 -2.23 8.79
N SER A 21 -6.59 -2.79 7.57
CA SER A 21 -7.79 -3.21 6.82
C SER A 21 -8.58 -4.28 7.57
N LYS A 22 -7.90 -5.19 8.27
CA LYS A 22 -8.54 -6.21 9.12
C LYS A 22 -9.33 -5.56 10.27
N ALA A 23 -8.75 -4.58 10.95
CA ALA A 23 -9.43 -3.85 12.02
C ALA A 23 -10.68 -3.10 11.51
N ILE A 24 -10.58 -2.48 10.33
CA ILE A 24 -11.73 -1.82 9.67
C ILE A 24 -12.85 -2.83 9.38
N ARG A 25 -12.49 -4.01 8.87
CA ARG A 25 -13.46 -5.07 8.59
C ARG A 25 -14.15 -5.56 9.86
N ASP A 26 -13.38 -5.78 10.92
CA ASP A 26 -13.89 -6.28 12.21
C ASP A 26 -14.86 -5.27 12.87
N LEU A 27 -14.78 -3.97 12.52
CA LEU A 27 -15.73 -2.92 12.89
C LEU A 27 -16.95 -2.80 11.95
N GLY A 28 -17.09 -3.70 10.97
CA GLY A 28 -18.19 -3.71 10.00
C GLY A 28 -17.94 -2.88 8.73
N GLY A 29 -16.76 -2.30 8.57
CA GLY A 29 -16.37 -1.52 7.39
C GLY A 29 -15.95 -2.36 6.18
N PHE A 30 -16.77 -3.31 5.74
CA PHE A 30 -16.39 -4.29 4.71
C PHE A 30 -15.87 -3.65 3.41
N GLU A 31 -16.62 -2.70 2.84
CA GLU A 31 -16.24 -2.04 1.58
C GLU A 31 -14.93 -1.27 1.72
N LEU A 32 -14.78 -0.49 2.79
CA LEU A 32 -13.55 0.24 3.07
C LEU A 32 -12.36 -0.72 3.28
N SER A 33 -12.55 -1.82 4.02
CA SER A 33 -11.49 -2.81 4.23
C SER A 33 -11.02 -3.46 2.92
N LYS A 34 -11.95 -3.67 1.98
CA LYS A 34 -11.63 -4.20 0.65
C LYS A 34 -10.80 -3.19 -0.14
N GLN A 35 -11.22 -1.93 -0.19
CA GLN A 35 -10.50 -0.86 -0.88
C GLN A 35 -9.08 -0.66 -0.30
N VAL A 36 -8.93 -0.68 1.03
CA VAL A 36 -7.63 -0.56 1.69
C VAL A 36 -6.72 -1.74 1.37
N SER A 37 -7.27 -2.96 1.33
CA SER A 37 -6.49 -4.16 0.98
C SER A 37 -6.05 -4.15 -0.49
N GLU A 38 -6.92 -3.71 -1.41
CA GLU A 38 -6.59 -3.57 -2.83
C GLU A 38 -5.50 -2.51 -3.05
N PHE A 39 -5.61 -1.37 -2.36
CA PHE A 39 -4.59 -0.32 -2.39
C PHE A 39 -3.23 -0.82 -1.87
N ALA A 40 -3.20 -1.47 -0.71
CA ALA A 40 -1.96 -2.01 -0.15
C ALA A 40 -1.29 -3.01 -1.11
N ARG A 41 -2.08 -3.87 -1.76
CA ARG A 41 -1.57 -4.81 -2.77
C ARG A 41 -0.97 -4.11 -3.99
N ASP A 42 -1.63 -3.08 -4.51
CA ASP A 42 -1.14 -2.31 -5.67
C ASP A 42 0.17 -1.60 -5.35
N VAL A 43 0.24 -0.95 -4.18
CA VAL A 43 1.46 -0.26 -3.72
C VAL A 43 2.61 -1.25 -3.55
N ARG A 44 2.38 -2.41 -2.91
CA ARG A 44 3.39 -3.46 -2.76
C ARG A 44 3.91 -3.93 -4.12
N HIS A 45 3.01 -4.13 -5.08
CA HIS A 45 3.38 -4.56 -6.43
C HIS A 45 4.26 -3.50 -7.13
N LYS A 46 3.84 -2.24 -7.15
CA LYS A 46 4.60 -1.14 -7.76
C LYS A 46 5.99 -0.99 -7.14
N VAL A 47 6.05 -0.89 -5.81
CA VAL A 47 7.31 -0.69 -5.07
C VAL A 47 8.24 -1.89 -5.21
N GLY A 48 7.71 -3.11 -5.09
CA GLY A 48 8.51 -4.34 -5.25
C GLY A 48 9.04 -4.57 -6.67
N HIS A 49 8.54 -3.83 -7.67
CA HIS A 49 9.10 -3.79 -9.03
C HIS A 49 9.91 -2.51 -9.30
N GLY A 50 10.22 -1.73 -8.26
CA GLY A 50 11.02 -0.50 -8.34
C GLY A 50 10.29 0.69 -8.98
N GLN A 51 8.96 0.63 -9.11
CA GLN A 51 8.14 1.70 -9.68
C GLN A 51 7.82 2.76 -8.62
N SER A 52 7.79 4.02 -9.05
CA SER A 52 7.37 5.14 -8.20
C SER A 52 5.86 5.16 -8.02
N LEU A 53 5.39 5.54 -6.82
CA LEU A 53 3.99 5.81 -6.56
C LEU A 53 3.53 7.20 -7.02
N PHE A 54 4.49 8.06 -7.37
CA PHE A 54 4.27 9.48 -7.69
C PHE A 54 4.57 9.81 -9.16
N GLU A 55 4.93 8.81 -9.97
CA GLU A 55 4.96 8.96 -11.42
C GLU A 55 3.53 8.82 -11.94
N ASP A 56 3.02 9.86 -12.62
CA ASP A 56 1.70 9.98 -13.30
C ASP A 56 0.65 10.95 -12.70
N ASN A 57 1.01 11.96 -11.89
CA ASN A 57 0.10 13.07 -11.54
C ASN A 57 0.65 14.47 -11.88
N ALA A 58 1.58 14.57 -12.84
CA ALA A 58 2.04 15.85 -13.38
C ALA A 58 1.30 16.19 -14.68
N GLU A 59 -0.02 16.43 -14.59
CA GLU A 59 -0.78 17.19 -15.60
C GLU A 59 -1.21 18.54 -15.01
#